data_AF-A0AAW7QUC8-F1
#
_entry.id   AF-A0AAW7QUC8-F1
#
_cell.length_a   1.000
_cell.length_b   1.000
_cell.length_c   1.000
_cell.angle_alpha   90.00
_cell.angle_beta   90.00
_cell.angle_gamma   90.00
#
_symmetry.space_group_name_H-M   'P 1'
#
loop_
_entity.id
_entity.type
_entity.pdbx_description
1 polymer ?
#
loop_
_entity_poly.entity_id
_entity_poly.type
_entity_poly.pdbx_seq_one_letter_code
_entity_poly.pdbx_strand_id
1 'polypeptide(L)'
;MQRLKWTGVSNKRMLPAPIKSVLASCSAAGLLLLCHAATADSWQPLPEQLLGVTTDLSPAVPATCRSPEQPEAIQVWLPLGRSQEPIKTLSQWPAHPLAEFVQCFHIRWYQDYDQLDCRSGGQRGHQQCDLALLPREWNQRQLVFIASGTPAIGSASHWQMVLPVDASVDVLAHEVGHWLGFADEYPMSAALAENYCQGRYLHPSVNVVTTVTQQLSSHELQKLWQRLPWRDAVADWRDLAQRGSDGKWQLGSAASVAVGLFPSATCNAVEKVYSWKPVAHMTAMEYHDVNVWPEVYLELLRRSNGQ
;
A
#
# COMPACT_ATOMS: atom_id res chain seq x y z
N MET A 1 42.03 -8.07 18.35
CA MET A 1 42.92 -6.96 17.95
C MET A 1 42.87 -6.81 16.44
N GLN A 2 42.15 -5.81 15.93
CA GLN A 2 42.49 -4.99 14.76
C GLN A 2 41.34 -4.00 14.53
N ARG A 3 41.69 -2.71 14.54
CA ARG A 3 40.78 -1.56 14.47
C ARG A 3 40.51 -1.22 13.00
N LEU A 4 39.24 -1.08 12.63
CA LEU A 4 38.85 -0.43 11.39
C LEU A 4 38.81 1.09 11.61
N LYS A 5 39.67 1.83 10.89
CA LYS A 5 39.59 3.27 10.70
C LYS A 5 38.71 3.52 9.47
N TRP A 6 37.59 4.21 9.65
CA TRP A 6 36.84 4.82 8.57
C TRP A 6 37.04 6.34 8.63
N THR A 7 37.64 6.88 7.57
CA THR A 7 37.83 8.31 7.34
C THR A 7 36.56 8.90 6.73
N GLY A 8 36.06 9.97 7.34
CA GLY A 8 34.90 10.71 6.88
C GLY A 8 35.17 11.48 5.59
N VAL A 9 34.13 11.61 4.76
CA VAL A 9 34.04 12.61 3.71
C VAL A 9 32.76 13.41 3.91
N SER A 10 32.97 14.72 4.06
CA SER A 10 32.01 15.76 4.39
C SER A 10 31.10 16.07 3.20
N ASN A 11 29.80 16.13 3.45
CA ASN A 11 28.76 16.50 2.50
C ASN A 11 28.62 18.03 2.46
N LYS A 12 29.11 18.71 1.41
CA LYS A 12 28.90 20.16 1.21
C LYS A 12 27.61 20.38 0.40
N ARG A 13 26.59 20.93 1.05
CA ARG A 13 25.37 21.47 0.42
C ARG A 13 25.74 22.74 -0.37
N MET A 14 25.43 22.77 -1.67
CA MET A 14 25.36 24.00 -2.46
C MET A 14 23.94 24.55 -2.36
N LEU A 15 23.83 25.78 -1.84
CA LEU A 15 22.64 26.62 -1.92
C LEU A 15 22.57 27.27 -3.31
N PRO A 16 21.39 27.39 -3.96
CA PRO A 16 21.25 28.19 -5.16
C PRO A 16 21.19 29.69 -4.83
N ALA A 17 21.86 30.46 -5.68
CA ALA A 17 21.96 31.92 -5.67
C ALA A 17 20.66 32.61 -6.17
N PRO A 18 20.45 33.91 -5.87
CA PRO A 18 19.16 34.57 -6.04
C PRO A 18 18.85 34.95 -7.50
N ILE A 19 17.55 34.91 -7.81
CA ILE A 19 16.92 35.33 -9.05
C ILE A 19 17.14 36.85 -9.24
N LYS A 20 17.78 37.24 -10.35
CA LYS A 20 17.82 38.63 -10.82
C LYS A 20 16.61 38.91 -11.72
N SER A 21 15.88 39.95 -11.37
CA SER A 21 14.80 40.54 -12.16
C SER A 21 15.30 41.71 -13.04
N VAL A 22 14.56 41.93 -14.13
CA VAL A 22 14.42 43.16 -14.95
C VAL A 22 15.49 43.41 -16.02
N LEU A 23 15.10 43.38 -17.30
CA LEU A 23 14.92 44.57 -18.14
C LEU A 23 14.43 44.17 -19.54
N ALA A 24 13.20 44.60 -19.86
CA ALA A 24 12.69 44.64 -21.22
C ALA A 24 13.37 45.79 -21.98
N SER A 25 14.01 45.47 -23.10
CA SER A 25 14.52 46.43 -24.07
C SER A 25 13.44 46.74 -25.09
N CYS A 26 12.91 47.97 -25.06
CA CYS A 26 12.18 48.54 -26.20
C CYS A 26 13.20 49.16 -27.16
N SER A 27 13.30 48.58 -28.36
CA SER A 27 13.92 49.24 -29.51
C SER A 27 12.82 49.71 -30.47
N ALA A 28 12.85 50.99 -30.77
CA ALA A 28 11.96 51.65 -31.72
C ALA A 28 12.51 51.50 -33.16
N ALA A 29 11.70 50.99 -34.06
CA ALA A 29 11.74 51.30 -35.49
C ALA A 29 10.34 51.04 -36.07
N GLY A 30 9.78 52.07 -36.70
CA GLY A 30 8.34 52.25 -36.85
C GLY A 30 7.64 51.32 -37.84
N LEU A 31 6.36 51.12 -37.58
CA LEU A 31 5.29 51.15 -38.58
C LEU A 31 3.97 51.42 -37.84
N LEU A 32 3.15 52.33 -38.40
CA LEU A 32 1.90 52.81 -37.81
C LEU A 32 0.94 51.67 -37.43
N LEU A 33 0.53 51.62 -36.16
CA LEU A 33 -0.76 51.06 -35.77
C LEU A 33 -1.44 51.99 -34.75
N LEU A 34 -2.70 52.30 -35.03
CA LEU A 34 -3.60 53.11 -34.20
C LEU A 34 -3.80 52.46 -32.82
N CYS A 35 -3.24 53.05 -31.77
CA CYS A 35 -3.64 52.76 -30.39
C CYS A 35 -4.94 53.51 -30.08
N HIS A 36 -6.07 52.80 -30.03
CA HIS A 36 -7.23 53.29 -29.28
C HIS A 36 -6.98 53.02 -27.80
N ALA A 37 -6.98 54.09 -27.00
CA ALA A 37 -7.02 54.00 -25.55
C ALA A 37 -8.40 53.47 -25.15
N ALA A 38 -8.46 52.22 -24.68
CA ALA A 38 -9.63 51.71 -23.99
C ALA A 38 -9.57 52.21 -22.54
N THR A 39 -10.50 53.11 -22.21
CA THR A 39 -10.75 53.58 -20.86
C THR A 39 -11.16 52.40 -19.97
N ALA A 40 -10.44 52.22 -18.87
CA ALA A 40 -10.83 51.33 -17.79
C ALA A 40 -12.02 51.96 -17.04
N ASP A 41 -13.24 51.64 -17.44
CA ASP A 41 -14.44 51.85 -16.63
C ASP A 41 -15.62 51.05 -17.22
N SER A 42 -15.98 49.95 -16.55
CA SER A 42 -17.27 49.22 -16.56
C SER A 42 -17.09 47.71 -16.42
N TRP A 43 -16.59 47.25 -15.27
CA TRP A 43 -16.89 45.89 -14.82
C TRP A 43 -18.31 45.88 -14.24
N GLN A 44 -19.30 45.50 -15.06
CA GLN A 44 -20.58 45.06 -14.53
C GLN A 44 -20.47 43.56 -14.20
N PRO A 45 -20.82 43.12 -12.98
CA PRO A 45 -20.92 41.70 -12.69
C PRO A 45 -22.05 41.10 -13.55
N LEU A 46 -21.75 39.99 -14.24
CA LEU A 46 -22.74 39.23 -14.99
C LEU A 46 -23.83 38.70 -14.02
N PRO A 47 -25.11 38.71 -14.44
CA PRO A 47 -26.21 38.21 -13.61
C PRO A 47 -26.06 36.70 -13.37
N GLU A 48 -26.17 36.33 -12.10
CA GLU A 48 -25.97 35.00 -11.51
C GLU A 48 -27.12 34.02 -11.81
N GLN A 49 -27.58 33.93 -13.07
CA GLN A 49 -28.78 33.15 -13.43
C GLN A 49 -28.68 32.32 -14.73
N LEU A 50 -27.49 31.80 -15.06
CA LEU A 50 -27.33 30.81 -16.15
C LEU A 50 -26.42 29.62 -15.78
N LEU A 51 -26.52 29.14 -14.53
CA LEU A 51 -26.00 27.82 -14.12
C LEU A 51 -27.11 26.99 -13.48
N GLY A 52 -28.19 26.79 -14.24
CA GLY A 52 -29.24 25.84 -13.93
C GLY A 52 -28.97 24.48 -14.56
N VAL A 53 -27.95 23.76 -14.08
CA VAL A 53 -27.86 22.30 -14.16
C VAL A 53 -27.10 21.81 -12.91
N THR A 54 -27.82 21.73 -11.80
CA THR A 54 -27.40 20.87 -10.68
C THR A 54 -27.75 19.43 -11.05
N THR A 55 -26.93 18.79 -11.89
CA THR A 55 -26.93 17.33 -11.95
C THR A 55 -26.21 16.82 -10.73
N ASP A 56 -27.02 16.56 -9.71
CA ASP A 56 -26.70 15.73 -8.57
C ASP A 56 -26.32 14.33 -9.08
N LEU A 57 -25.02 14.13 -9.28
CA LEU A 57 -24.40 12.83 -9.55
C LEU A 57 -23.20 12.67 -8.62
N SER A 58 -23.48 12.58 -7.32
CA SER A 58 -22.59 11.90 -6.39
C SER A 58 -23.28 10.64 -5.90
N PRO A 59 -22.91 9.43 -6.35
CA PRO A 59 -23.04 8.29 -5.47
C PRO A 59 -22.15 8.60 -4.27
N ALA A 60 -22.77 8.89 -3.13
CA ALA A 60 -22.07 9.22 -1.90
C ALA A 60 -20.98 8.17 -1.65
N VAL A 61 -19.71 8.56 -1.72
CA VAL A 61 -18.60 7.77 -1.21
C VAL A 61 -18.78 7.75 0.32
N PRO A 62 -19.21 6.64 0.95
CA PRO A 62 -19.42 6.65 2.38
C PRO A 62 -18.09 6.33 3.06
N ALA A 63 -17.40 7.36 3.51
CA ALA A 63 -16.51 7.33 4.67
C ALA A 63 -16.12 8.79 4.95
N THR A 64 -17.07 9.58 5.44
CA THR A 64 -16.80 10.92 5.94
C THR A 64 -15.92 10.80 7.18
N CYS A 65 -14.63 11.10 7.02
CA CYS A 65 -13.72 11.29 8.15
C CYS A 65 -14.38 12.26 9.14
N ARG A 66 -14.33 11.96 10.45
CA ARG A 66 -14.94 12.83 11.48
C ARG A 66 -14.34 14.24 11.50
N SER A 67 -13.18 14.45 10.86
CA SER A 67 -12.62 15.75 10.51
C SER A 67 -11.54 15.60 9.41
N PRO A 68 -11.37 16.56 8.47
CA PRO A 68 -10.28 16.57 7.50
C PRO A 68 -8.87 16.75 8.12
N GLU A 69 -8.78 16.98 9.43
CA GLU A 69 -7.51 17.13 10.17
C GLU A 69 -7.06 15.85 10.88
N GLN A 70 -7.70 14.70 10.63
CA GLN A 70 -7.26 13.45 11.26
C GLN A 70 -5.90 13.00 10.69
N PRO A 71 -4.89 12.76 11.54
CA PRO A 71 -3.54 12.40 11.11
C PRO A 71 -3.46 11.05 10.37
N GLU A 72 -4.49 10.22 10.49
CA GLU A 72 -4.58 8.87 9.87
C GLU A 72 -5.38 8.83 8.56
N ALA A 73 -5.85 9.99 8.07
CA ALA A 73 -6.58 10.04 6.81
C ALA A 73 -5.68 9.61 5.64
N ILE A 74 -6.11 8.60 4.88
CA ILE A 74 -5.43 8.15 3.67
C ILE A 74 -5.82 9.10 2.54
N GLN A 75 -4.83 9.75 1.92
CA GLN A 75 -5.08 10.61 0.77
C GLN A 75 -5.27 9.74 -0.48
N VAL A 76 -6.40 9.89 -1.16
CA VAL A 76 -6.75 9.10 -2.35
C VAL A 76 -6.71 9.99 -3.59
N TRP A 77 -5.77 9.73 -4.48
CA TRP A 77 -5.55 10.50 -5.70
C TRP A 77 -6.30 9.87 -6.87
N LEU A 78 -7.25 10.61 -7.44
CA LEU A 78 -8.11 10.19 -8.53
C LEU A 78 -7.92 11.04 -9.79
N PRO A 79 -7.94 10.44 -10.99
CA PRO A 79 -7.92 11.18 -12.25
C PRO A 79 -9.27 11.86 -12.49
N LEU A 80 -9.27 13.18 -12.76
CA LEU A 80 -10.49 13.96 -12.97
C LEU A 80 -11.38 13.40 -14.10
N GLY A 81 -10.79 12.85 -15.16
CA GLY A 81 -11.51 12.31 -16.32
C GLY A 81 -11.80 10.81 -16.31
N ARG A 82 -11.36 10.05 -15.31
CA ARG A 82 -11.50 8.57 -15.25
C ARG A 82 -11.74 8.03 -13.84
N SER A 83 -12.48 8.76 -13.02
CA SER A 83 -12.70 8.43 -11.60
C SER A 83 -13.90 7.52 -11.33
N GLN A 84 -14.72 7.20 -12.33
CA GLN A 84 -15.94 6.42 -12.12
C GLN A 84 -15.66 5.03 -11.52
N GLU A 85 -14.72 4.27 -12.09
CA GLU A 85 -14.37 2.94 -11.57
C GLU A 85 -13.69 3.01 -10.19
N PRO A 86 -12.70 3.89 -9.94
CA PRO A 86 -12.16 4.08 -8.59
C PRO A 86 -13.22 4.44 -7.55
N ILE A 87 -14.15 5.34 -7.87
CA ILE A 87 -15.24 5.74 -6.97
C ILE A 87 -16.14 4.53 -6.67
N LYS A 88 -16.46 3.72 -7.68
CA LYS A 88 -17.23 2.49 -7.50
C LYS A 88 -16.49 1.52 -6.56
N THR A 89 -15.21 1.28 -6.78
CA THR A 89 -14.37 0.45 -5.90
C THR A 89 -14.36 0.99 -4.46
N LEU A 90 -14.13 2.30 -4.27
CA LEU A 90 -14.12 2.93 -2.95
C LEU A 90 -15.49 2.89 -2.26
N SER A 91 -16.60 2.96 -3.01
CA SER A 91 -17.95 2.84 -2.45
C SER A 91 -18.31 1.44 -1.96
N GLN A 92 -17.61 0.40 -2.42
CA GLN A 92 -17.75 -0.96 -1.93
C GLN A 92 -16.95 -1.19 -0.64
N TRP A 93 -15.91 -0.38 -0.40
CA TRP A 93 -15.00 -0.54 0.73
C TRP A 93 -15.69 -0.65 2.10
N PRO A 94 -16.70 0.17 2.45
CA PRO A 94 -17.29 0.12 3.80
C PRO A 94 -17.94 -1.22 4.17
N ALA A 95 -18.28 -2.05 3.18
CA ALA A 95 -18.80 -3.39 3.39
C ALA A 95 -17.71 -4.48 3.49
N HIS A 96 -16.46 -4.13 3.19
CA HIS A 96 -15.35 -5.07 3.20
C HIS A 96 -14.88 -5.35 4.65
N PRO A 97 -14.50 -6.60 5.01
CA PRO A 97 -14.08 -6.94 6.38
C PRO A 97 -12.93 -6.10 6.93
N LEU A 98 -12.01 -5.66 6.06
CA LEU A 98 -10.87 -4.83 6.47
C LEU A 98 -11.21 -3.35 6.70
N ALA A 99 -12.43 -2.91 6.36
CA ALA A 99 -12.83 -1.52 6.53
C ALA A 99 -12.77 -1.06 7.99
N GLU A 100 -12.95 -1.99 8.95
CA GLU A 100 -12.79 -1.73 10.39
C GLU A 100 -11.40 -1.13 10.72
N PHE A 101 -10.36 -1.51 9.98
CA PHE A 101 -8.97 -1.10 10.25
C PHE A 101 -8.51 0.10 9.41
N VAL A 102 -9.24 0.44 8.34
CA VAL A 102 -8.94 1.56 7.44
C VAL A 102 -10.24 2.25 7.06
N GLN A 103 -10.56 3.33 7.77
CA GLN A 103 -11.90 3.94 7.73
C GLN A 103 -11.96 5.31 7.07
N CYS A 104 -10.84 5.96 6.77
CA CYS A 104 -10.85 7.38 6.38
C CYS A 104 -10.05 7.61 5.10
N PHE A 105 -10.78 7.96 4.03
CA PHE A 105 -10.25 8.35 2.74
C PHE A 105 -10.51 9.83 2.48
N HIS A 106 -9.47 10.55 2.07
CA HIS A 106 -9.56 11.96 1.70
C HIS A 106 -9.21 12.13 0.23
N ILE A 107 -10.20 12.51 -0.58
CA ILE A 107 -10.03 12.54 -2.04
C ILE A 107 -9.18 13.75 -2.46
N ARG A 108 -8.26 13.49 -3.39
CA ARG A 108 -7.43 14.43 -4.14
C ARG A 108 -7.65 14.15 -5.63
N TRP A 109 -7.53 15.20 -6.42
CA TRP A 109 -7.75 15.13 -7.86
C TRP A 109 -6.48 15.53 -8.59
N TYR A 110 -6.18 14.82 -9.67
CA TYR A 110 -5.14 15.22 -10.62
C TYR A 110 -5.74 15.24 -12.04
N GLN A 111 -5.20 16.09 -12.91
CA GLN A 111 -5.69 16.24 -14.28
C GLN A 111 -4.96 15.31 -15.24
N ASP A 112 -3.62 15.34 -15.20
CA ASP A 112 -2.77 14.62 -16.13
C ASP A 112 -1.85 13.64 -15.39
N TYR A 113 -1.61 12.46 -15.96
CA TYR A 113 -0.71 11.46 -15.38
C TYR A 113 0.71 11.99 -15.13
N ASP A 114 1.19 12.89 -16.00
CA ASP A 114 2.50 13.51 -15.89
C ASP A 114 2.66 14.38 -14.63
N GLN A 115 1.55 14.77 -13.98
CA GLN A 115 1.58 15.48 -12.69
C GLN A 115 2.04 14.59 -11.53
N LEU A 116 1.99 13.26 -11.70
CA LEU A 116 2.30 12.29 -10.65
C LEU A 116 3.75 11.75 -10.71
N ASP A 117 4.53 12.06 -11.76
CA ASP A 117 5.89 11.53 -12.03
C ASP A 117 6.09 10.08 -11.55
N CYS A 118 5.20 9.18 -11.97
CA CYS A 118 5.22 7.80 -11.52
C CYS A 118 6.35 7.00 -12.19
N ARG A 119 7.14 6.31 -11.35
CA ARG A 119 8.28 5.50 -11.77
C ARG A 119 8.05 4.04 -11.39
N SER A 120 8.34 3.14 -12.32
CA SER A 120 8.37 1.70 -12.06
C SER A 120 9.78 1.25 -11.68
N GLY A 121 9.91 0.41 -10.66
CA GLY A 121 11.19 -0.13 -10.21
C GLY A 121 11.11 -1.56 -9.68
N GLY A 122 12.27 -2.23 -9.61
CA GLY A 122 12.38 -3.58 -9.09
C GLY A 122 11.84 -4.67 -10.03
N GLN A 123 11.96 -5.94 -9.62
CA GLN A 123 11.65 -7.09 -10.47
C GLN A 123 10.16 -7.26 -10.82
N ARG A 124 9.27 -6.61 -10.06
CA ARG A 124 7.81 -6.63 -10.30
C ARG A 124 7.26 -5.32 -10.86
N GLY A 125 8.13 -4.34 -11.13
CA GLY A 125 7.71 -3.04 -11.64
C GLY A 125 6.88 -2.23 -10.63
N HIS A 126 7.17 -2.36 -9.32
CA HIS A 126 6.52 -1.57 -8.27
C HIS A 126 6.50 -0.10 -8.66
N GLN A 127 5.32 0.51 -8.55
CA GLN A 127 5.12 1.88 -8.97
C GLN A 127 5.15 2.80 -7.76
N GLN A 128 5.88 3.91 -7.91
CA GLN A 128 5.91 5.00 -6.95
C GLN A 128 5.74 6.31 -7.71
N CYS A 129 4.78 7.11 -7.29
CA CYS A 129 4.48 8.43 -7.80
C CYS A 129 5.02 9.51 -6.86
N ASP A 130 5.60 10.56 -7.45
CA ASP A 130 5.98 11.78 -6.76
C ASP A 130 4.75 12.70 -6.70
N LEU A 131 4.15 12.80 -5.51
CA LEU A 131 2.90 13.51 -5.30
C LEU A 131 3.21 14.92 -4.78
N ALA A 132 2.44 15.91 -5.22
CA ALA A 132 2.52 17.28 -4.73
C ALA A 132 1.93 17.41 -3.30
N LEU A 133 2.60 16.79 -2.33
CA LEU A 133 2.19 16.71 -0.93
C LEU A 133 2.55 17.99 -0.17
N LEU A 134 1.62 18.44 0.67
CA LEU A 134 1.93 19.44 1.70
C LEU A 134 2.85 18.82 2.77
N PRO A 135 3.69 19.60 3.47
CA PRO A 135 4.60 19.06 4.49
C PRO A 135 3.93 18.22 5.59
N ARG A 136 2.67 18.54 5.93
CA ARG A 136 1.87 17.77 6.91
C ARG A 136 1.40 16.40 6.40
N GLU A 137 1.44 16.19 5.08
CA GLU A 137 0.95 14.98 4.40
C GLU A 137 2.07 13.97 4.13
N TRP A 138 3.34 14.32 4.35
CA TRP A 138 4.50 13.45 4.05
C TRP A 138 4.52 12.14 4.83
N ASN A 139 3.87 12.09 5.99
CA ASN A 139 3.76 10.89 6.82
C ASN A 139 2.35 10.26 6.75
N GLN A 140 1.51 10.70 5.81
CA GLN A 140 0.20 10.10 5.57
C GLN A 140 0.31 9.06 4.48
N ARG A 141 -0.45 7.98 4.63
CA ARG A 141 -0.58 6.96 3.58
C ARG A 141 -1.30 7.55 2.36
N GLN A 142 -0.85 7.14 1.19
CA GLN A 142 -1.30 7.64 -0.11
C GLN A 142 -1.83 6.47 -0.94
N LEU A 143 -3.04 6.57 -1.46
CA LEU A 143 -3.61 5.65 -2.43
C LEU A 143 -3.75 6.37 -3.77
N VAL A 144 -3.13 5.87 -4.82
CA VAL A 144 -3.09 6.54 -6.13
C VAL A 144 -3.73 5.63 -7.16
N PHE A 145 -4.86 6.04 -7.75
CA PHE A 145 -5.45 5.37 -8.88
C PHE A 145 -4.91 5.96 -10.18
N ILE A 146 -4.33 5.14 -11.04
CA ILE A 146 -3.76 5.58 -12.32
C ILE A 146 -4.50 5.00 -13.51
N ALA A 147 -4.81 5.86 -14.48
CA ALA A 147 -5.53 5.48 -15.70
C ALA A 147 -4.70 4.52 -16.56
N SER A 148 -5.34 3.45 -17.04
CA SER A 148 -4.73 2.41 -17.87
C SER A 148 -4.09 2.95 -19.16
N GLY A 149 -2.91 2.41 -19.48
CA GLY A 149 -1.97 2.88 -20.53
C GLY A 149 -0.50 2.62 -20.16
N THR A 150 -0.24 2.40 -18.87
CA THR A 150 1.00 1.86 -18.29
C THR A 150 0.65 0.51 -17.64
N PRO A 151 1.49 -0.54 -17.72
CA PRO A 151 1.24 -1.77 -16.98
C PRO A 151 1.36 -1.50 -15.48
N ALA A 152 0.24 -1.13 -14.86
CA ALA A 152 0.11 -0.97 -13.43
C ALA A 152 -0.32 -2.33 -12.85
N ILE A 153 0.64 -3.04 -12.27
CA ILE A 153 0.34 -4.14 -11.36
C ILE A 153 0.14 -3.46 -10.01
N GLY A 154 -0.97 -3.74 -9.33
CA GLY A 154 -1.21 -3.23 -7.98
C GLY A 154 0.05 -3.36 -7.14
N SER A 155 0.45 -2.27 -6.48
CA SER A 155 1.67 -2.28 -5.69
C SER A 155 1.56 -1.39 -4.46
N ALA A 156 1.90 -1.94 -3.30
CA ALA A 156 2.03 -1.20 -2.05
C ALA A 156 3.49 -1.08 -1.61
N SER A 157 3.84 0.11 -1.13
CA SER A 157 4.97 0.40 -0.25
C SER A 157 4.45 0.71 1.16
N HIS A 158 5.33 1.08 2.10
CA HIS A 158 4.90 1.47 3.44
C HIS A 158 3.90 2.64 3.43
N TRP A 159 4.11 3.63 2.54
CA TRP A 159 3.39 4.90 2.56
C TRP A 159 2.56 5.15 1.31
N GLN A 160 2.77 4.41 0.22
CA GLN A 160 2.02 4.61 -1.01
C GLN A 160 1.57 3.29 -1.61
N MET A 161 0.32 3.27 -2.06
CA MET A 161 -0.25 2.21 -2.87
C MET A 161 -0.65 2.80 -4.21
N VAL A 162 -0.31 2.10 -5.30
CA VAL A 162 -0.67 2.48 -6.66
C VAL A 162 -1.54 1.38 -7.25
N LEU A 163 -2.73 1.74 -7.71
CA LEU A 163 -3.71 0.83 -8.31
C LEU A 163 -4.11 1.32 -9.70
N PRO A 164 -4.38 0.43 -10.66
CA PRO A 164 -5.04 0.84 -11.89
C PRO A 164 -6.48 1.30 -11.60
N VAL A 165 -7.02 2.20 -12.42
CA VAL A 165 -8.38 2.74 -12.24
C VAL A 165 -9.48 1.67 -12.26
N ASP A 166 -9.26 0.54 -12.91
CA ASP A 166 -10.18 -0.59 -12.99
C ASP A 166 -9.94 -1.67 -11.91
N ALA A 167 -9.07 -1.39 -10.91
CA ALA A 167 -8.86 -2.28 -9.78
C ALA A 167 -10.17 -2.54 -9.02
N SER A 168 -10.46 -3.82 -8.76
CA SER A 168 -11.59 -4.24 -7.93
C SER A 168 -11.36 -3.90 -6.45
N VAL A 169 -12.42 -3.96 -5.64
CA VAL A 169 -12.31 -3.85 -4.18
C VAL A 169 -11.44 -4.95 -3.58
N ASP A 170 -11.36 -6.12 -4.21
CA ASP A 170 -10.55 -7.24 -3.75
C ASP A 170 -9.05 -6.99 -3.95
N VAL A 171 -8.67 -6.35 -5.07
CA VAL A 171 -7.29 -5.87 -5.29
C VAL A 171 -6.94 -4.78 -4.28
N LEU A 172 -7.83 -3.80 -4.06
CA LEU A 172 -7.64 -2.78 -3.02
C LEU A 172 -7.45 -3.44 -1.64
N ALA A 173 -8.28 -4.42 -1.30
CA ALA A 173 -8.20 -5.14 -0.04
C ALA A 173 -6.90 -5.90 0.15
N HIS A 174 -6.42 -6.58 -0.89
CA HIS A 174 -5.13 -7.28 -0.88
C HIS A 174 -3.99 -6.32 -0.51
N GLU A 175 -3.91 -5.18 -1.20
CA GLU A 175 -2.88 -4.18 -0.97
C GLU A 175 -3.04 -3.49 0.40
N VAL A 176 -4.27 -3.24 0.86
CA VAL A 176 -4.52 -2.76 2.23
C VAL A 176 -4.05 -3.79 3.26
N GLY A 177 -4.20 -5.08 2.96
CA GLY A 177 -3.63 -6.17 3.76
C GLY A 177 -2.13 -6.01 3.99
N HIS A 178 -1.36 -5.61 2.97
CA HIS A 178 0.06 -5.31 3.14
C HIS A 178 0.32 -4.13 4.08
N TRP A 179 -0.46 -3.06 4.01
CA TRP A 179 -0.36 -1.95 4.98
C TRP A 179 -0.69 -2.34 6.42
N LEU A 180 -1.50 -3.39 6.58
CA LEU A 180 -1.90 -3.94 7.87
C LEU A 180 -0.92 -5.02 8.39
N GLY A 181 0.14 -5.34 7.63
CA GLY A 181 1.20 -6.27 8.05
C GLY A 181 0.99 -7.71 7.59
N PHE A 182 0.16 -7.95 6.58
CA PHE A 182 0.11 -9.25 5.93
C PHE A 182 1.14 -9.36 4.81
N ALA A 183 1.80 -10.52 4.76
CA ALA A 183 2.70 -10.90 3.68
C ALA A 183 1.97 -11.75 2.63
N ASP A 184 2.49 -11.73 1.40
CA ASP A 184 2.05 -12.63 0.34
C ASP A 184 2.19 -14.11 0.74
N GLU A 185 1.16 -14.90 0.46
CA GLU A 185 1.18 -16.36 0.65
C GLU A 185 1.58 -17.13 -0.61
N TYR A 186 1.56 -16.46 -1.77
CA TYR A 186 2.05 -16.99 -3.05
C TYR A 186 3.57 -16.79 -3.20
N PRO A 187 4.24 -17.44 -4.18
CA PRO A 187 5.67 -17.29 -4.38
C PRO A 187 6.09 -15.82 -4.56
N MET A 188 6.95 -15.33 -3.67
CA MET A 188 7.62 -14.04 -3.85
C MET A 188 8.63 -14.12 -5.01
N SER A 189 8.96 -12.97 -5.60
CA SER A 189 10.09 -12.90 -6.53
C SER A 189 11.37 -13.30 -5.80
N ALA A 190 12.36 -13.88 -6.50
CA ALA A 190 13.58 -14.37 -5.87
C ALA A 190 14.27 -13.31 -5.00
N ALA A 191 14.42 -12.09 -5.52
CA ALA A 191 15.03 -10.99 -4.79
C ALA A 191 14.23 -10.57 -3.54
N LEU A 192 12.90 -10.58 -3.59
CA LEU A 192 12.06 -10.26 -2.44
C LEU A 192 12.10 -11.39 -1.40
N ALA A 193 11.97 -12.64 -1.85
CA ALA A 193 12.02 -13.84 -1.02
C ALA A 193 13.36 -13.91 -0.26
N GLU A 194 14.50 -13.65 -0.92
CA GLU A 194 15.81 -13.64 -0.26
C GLU A 194 15.91 -12.61 0.87
N ASN A 195 15.26 -11.46 0.75
CA ASN A 195 15.24 -10.45 1.81
C ASN A 195 14.27 -10.85 2.91
N TYR A 196 13.05 -11.24 2.54
CA TYR A 196 11.98 -11.59 3.45
C TYR A 196 12.28 -12.85 4.26
N CYS A 197 12.56 -13.97 3.59
CA CYS A 197 12.72 -15.28 4.20
C CYS A 197 13.99 -15.41 5.05
N GLN A 198 14.98 -14.53 4.84
CA GLN A 198 16.20 -14.44 5.65
C GLN A 198 16.10 -13.40 6.78
N GLY A 199 14.92 -12.80 7.00
CA GLY A 199 14.71 -11.81 8.06
C GLY A 199 15.37 -10.46 7.83
N ARG A 200 15.73 -10.14 6.58
CA ARG A 200 16.33 -8.85 6.18
C ARG A 200 15.28 -7.83 5.74
N TYR A 201 14.02 -8.24 5.65
CA TYR A 201 12.91 -7.38 5.23
C TYR A 201 12.25 -6.74 6.45
N LEU A 202 12.19 -5.41 6.46
CA LEU A 202 11.61 -4.61 7.54
C LEU A 202 10.11 -4.38 7.30
N HIS A 203 9.33 -5.45 7.38
CA HIS A 203 7.88 -5.41 7.31
C HIS A 203 7.29 -6.40 8.34
N PRO A 204 6.26 -6.01 9.11
CA PRO A 204 5.59 -6.94 10.00
C PRO A 204 4.97 -8.05 9.17
N SER A 205 5.28 -9.31 9.46
CA SER A 205 4.52 -10.44 8.92
C SER A 205 3.74 -11.10 10.05
N VAL A 206 2.43 -10.85 10.04
CA VAL A 206 1.54 -11.43 11.05
C VAL A 206 0.88 -12.73 10.58
N ASN A 207 0.78 -12.99 9.27
CA ASN A 207 0.17 -14.20 8.70
C ASN A 207 1.18 -15.25 8.21
N VAL A 208 2.47 -14.93 8.06
CA VAL A 208 3.48 -15.88 7.57
C VAL A 208 4.66 -15.98 8.53
N VAL A 209 5.04 -17.20 8.89
CA VAL A 209 6.28 -17.49 9.64
C VAL A 209 7.19 -18.42 8.86
N THR A 210 8.49 -18.38 9.12
CA THR A 210 9.47 -19.23 8.43
C THR A 210 10.21 -20.18 9.37
N THR A 211 10.64 -21.32 8.83
CA THR A 211 11.55 -22.29 9.49
C THR A 211 12.65 -22.71 8.52
N VAL A 212 13.78 -23.20 9.05
CA VAL A 212 14.90 -23.75 8.25
C VAL A 212 14.93 -25.28 8.20
N THR A 213 13.98 -25.90 8.88
CA THR A 213 13.76 -27.35 8.92
C THR A 213 12.25 -27.60 9.02
N GLN A 214 11.81 -28.76 8.54
CA GLN A 214 10.44 -29.24 8.72
C GLN A 214 10.32 -30.28 9.82
N GLN A 215 11.43 -30.66 10.48
CA GLN A 215 11.40 -31.61 11.59
C GLN A 215 11.95 -30.96 12.86
N LEU A 216 11.19 -31.04 13.95
CA LEU A 216 11.51 -30.46 15.25
C LEU A 216 11.38 -31.50 16.37
N SER A 217 12.12 -31.32 17.45
CA SER A 217 11.82 -31.95 18.74
C SER A 217 10.58 -31.31 19.39
N SER A 218 10.00 -31.95 20.41
CA SER A 218 8.88 -31.38 21.17
C SER A 218 9.21 -30.00 21.77
N HIS A 219 10.44 -29.81 22.26
CA HIS A 219 10.89 -28.53 22.83
C HIS A 219 10.96 -27.42 21.78
N GLU A 220 11.51 -27.74 20.60
CA GLU A 220 11.59 -26.79 19.49
C GLU A 220 10.20 -26.45 18.94
N LEU A 221 9.28 -27.42 18.88
CA LEU A 221 7.91 -27.18 18.45
C LEU A 221 7.14 -26.29 19.44
N GLN A 222 7.33 -26.46 20.74
CA GLN A 222 6.76 -25.56 21.76
C GLN A 222 7.31 -24.14 21.63
N LYS A 223 8.62 -23.99 21.40
CA LYS A 223 9.21 -22.68 21.11
C LYS A 223 8.66 -22.05 19.83
N LEU A 224 8.44 -22.86 18.79
CA LEU A 224 7.80 -22.41 17.55
C LEU A 224 6.39 -21.88 17.85
N TRP A 225 5.57 -22.66 18.56
CA TRP A 225 4.22 -22.25 18.95
C TRP A 225 4.20 -20.92 19.71
N GLN A 226 5.08 -20.74 20.70
CA GLN A 226 5.15 -19.51 21.51
C GLN A 226 5.44 -18.25 20.69
N ARG A 227 6.15 -18.37 19.57
CA ARG A 227 6.48 -17.24 18.68
C ARG A 227 5.46 -17.01 17.57
N LEU A 228 4.45 -17.87 17.40
CA LEU A 228 3.45 -17.66 16.36
C LEU A 228 2.61 -16.41 16.67
N PRO A 229 2.38 -15.51 15.69
CA PRO A 229 1.47 -14.40 15.87
C PRO A 229 0.05 -14.87 16.25
N TRP A 230 -0.40 -15.99 15.66
CA TRP A 230 -1.72 -16.58 15.89
C TRP A 230 -1.73 -17.70 16.95
N ARG A 231 -0.73 -17.76 17.85
CA ARG A 231 -0.59 -18.86 18.82
C ARG A 231 -1.85 -19.10 19.65
N ASP A 232 -2.60 -18.06 20.00
CA ASP A 232 -3.77 -18.17 20.89
C ASP A 232 -4.99 -18.75 20.16
N ALA A 233 -4.95 -18.81 18.82
CA ALA A 233 -5.94 -19.51 18.00
C ALA A 233 -5.59 -20.99 17.80
N VAL A 234 -4.42 -21.44 18.28
CA VAL A 234 -3.98 -22.83 18.25
C VAL A 234 -4.22 -23.45 19.63
N ALA A 235 -5.17 -24.38 19.71
CA ALA A 235 -5.57 -24.99 20.98
C ALA A 235 -4.45 -25.81 21.64
N ASP A 236 -3.66 -26.52 20.83
CA ASP A 236 -2.56 -27.35 21.29
C ASP A 236 -1.36 -27.20 20.34
N TRP A 237 -0.16 -26.97 20.88
CA TRP A 237 1.06 -26.87 20.06
C TRP A 237 1.32 -28.13 19.22
N ARG A 238 0.77 -29.28 19.64
CA ARG A 238 0.83 -30.55 18.90
C ARG A 238 0.04 -30.52 17.60
N ASP A 239 -0.92 -29.61 17.45
CA ASP A 239 -1.70 -29.46 16.22
C ASP A 239 -0.87 -28.88 15.07
N LEU A 240 0.30 -28.29 15.35
CA LEU A 240 1.19 -27.68 14.35
C LEU A 240 2.01 -28.70 13.53
N ALA A 241 2.01 -29.97 13.93
CA ALA A 241 2.88 -30.98 13.36
C ALA A 241 2.35 -32.41 13.57
N GLN A 242 2.89 -33.35 12.81
CA GLN A 242 2.59 -34.77 12.94
C GLN A 242 3.77 -35.50 13.58
N ARG A 243 3.49 -36.35 14.57
CA ARG A 243 4.55 -37.09 15.28
C ARG A 243 5.01 -38.28 14.45
N GLY A 244 6.30 -38.32 14.12
CA GLY A 244 6.96 -39.43 13.46
C GLY A 244 7.28 -40.59 14.41
N SER A 245 7.60 -41.76 13.83
CA SER A 245 7.99 -42.95 14.57
C SER A 245 9.35 -42.81 15.28
N ASP A 246 10.20 -41.90 14.81
CA ASP A 246 11.49 -41.54 15.39
C ASP A 246 11.37 -40.57 16.58
N GLY A 247 10.14 -40.21 16.97
CA GLY A 247 9.85 -39.30 18.06
C GLY A 247 10.00 -37.81 17.70
N LYS A 248 10.37 -37.47 16.47
CA LYS A 248 10.38 -36.10 15.96
C LYS A 248 8.99 -35.68 15.47
N TRP A 249 8.79 -34.38 15.35
CA TRP A 249 7.58 -33.77 14.83
C TRP A 249 7.84 -33.20 13.44
N GLN A 250 7.12 -33.72 12.45
CA GLN A 250 7.09 -33.19 11.09
C GLN A 250 6.09 -32.03 11.03
N LEU A 251 6.58 -30.82 10.81
CA LEU A 251 5.78 -29.60 10.67
C LEU A 251 4.75 -29.74 9.55
N GLY A 252 3.56 -29.21 9.80
CA GLY A 252 2.40 -29.33 8.94
C GLY A 252 1.22 -29.89 9.72
N SER A 253 0.25 -29.02 10.00
CA SER A 253 -1.01 -29.39 10.64
C SER A 253 -1.81 -30.40 9.82
N ALA A 254 -2.59 -31.24 10.50
CA ALA A 254 -3.55 -32.11 9.84
C ALA A 254 -4.66 -31.26 9.17
N ALA A 255 -5.22 -31.76 8.07
CA ALA A 255 -6.26 -31.04 7.31
C ALA A 255 -7.55 -30.76 8.12
N SER A 256 -7.80 -31.51 9.20
CA SER A 256 -8.93 -31.30 10.10
C SER A 256 -8.76 -30.14 11.08
N VAL A 257 -7.54 -29.61 11.22
CA VAL A 257 -7.25 -28.49 12.10
C VAL A 257 -7.71 -27.20 11.43
N ALA A 258 -8.53 -26.41 12.12
CA ALA A 258 -9.05 -25.15 11.57
C ALA A 258 -7.97 -24.06 11.48
N VAL A 259 -7.18 -23.89 12.55
CA VAL A 259 -6.06 -22.95 12.63
C VAL A 259 -4.83 -23.69 13.15
N GLY A 260 -3.73 -23.61 12.40
CA GLY A 260 -2.52 -24.39 12.66
C GLY A 260 -1.30 -23.85 11.93
N LEU A 261 -0.54 -24.75 11.32
CA LEU A 261 0.67 -24.47 10.56
C LEU A 261 0.57 -25.17 9.20
N PHE A 262 0.16 -24.42 8.19
CA PHE A 262 -0.03 -24.92 6.82
C PHE A 262 1.05 -24.34 5.91
N PRO A 263 1.57 -25.09 4.94
CA PRO A 263 2.59 -24.57 4.04
C PRO A 263 2.04 -23.38 3.24
N SER A 264 2.84 -22.32 3.10
CA SER A 264 2.64 -21.27 2.11
C SER A 264 3.77 -21.29 1.09
N ALA A 265 3.53 -20.71 -0.08
CA ALA A 265 4.49 -20.70 -1.17
C ALA A 265 5.46 -19.50 -1.12
N THR A 266 5.29 -18.59 -0.14
CA THR A 266 6.04 -17.35 0.07
C THR A 266 7.54 -17.50 -0.16
N CYS A 267 8.16 -18.53 0.43
CA CYS A 267 9.62 -18.73 0.41
C CYS A 267 10.12 -19.75 -0.63
N ASN A 268 9.31 -20.15 -1.62
CA ASN A 268 9.69 -21.18 -2.60
C ASN A 268 10.98 -20.89 -3.38
N ALA A 269 11.38 -19.62 -3.50
CA ALA A 269 12.61 -19.22 -4.18
C ALA A 269 13.87 -19.29 -3.30
N VAL A 270 13.75 -19.62 -2.01
CA VAL A 270 14.87 -19.68 -1.06
C VAL A 270 15.07 -21.11 -0.58
N GLU A 271 16.21 -21.72 -0.94
CA GLU A 271 16.52 -23.08 -0.52
C GLU A 271 16.56 -23.24 1.00
N LYS A 272 16.03 -24.37 1.47
CA LYS A 272 16.02 -24.77 2.90
C LYS A 272 15.34 -23.76 3.82
N VAL A 273 14.45 -22.92 3.29
CA VAL A 273 13.53 -22.10 4.09
C VAL A 273 12.10 -22.48 3.73
N TYR A 274 11.31 -22.75 4.74
CA TYR A 274 9.92 -23.16 4.63
C TYR A 274 9.04 -22.06 5.22
N SER A 275 8.00 -21.65 4.50
CA SER A 275 7.03 -20.66 4.93
C SER A 275 5.71 -21.32 5.32
N TRP A 276 5.06 -20.75 6.33
CA TRP A 276 3.86 -21.31 6.93
C TRP A 276 2.82 -20.22 7.21
N LYS A 277 1.56 -20.56 7.02
CA LYS A 277 0.37 -19.74 7.26
C LYS A 277 -0.63 -20.43 8.21
N PRO A 278 -1.57 -19.69 8.83
CA PRO A 278 -2.44 -20.27 9.86
C PRO A 278 -3.59 -21.13 9.33
N VAL A 279 -4.00 -21.00 8.07
CA VAL A 279 -5.14 -21.74 7.52
C VAL A 279 -4.76 -22.55 6.28
N ALA A 280 -5.43 -23.68 6.08
CA ALA A 280 -5.16 -24.59 4.97
C ALA A 280 -5.70 -24.10 3.62
N HIS A 281 -6.81 -23.34 3.64
CA HIS A 281 -7.47 -22.88 2.43
C HIS A 281 -6.77 -21.66 1.83
N MET A 282 -7.09 -21.39 0.56
CA MET A 282 -6.60 -20.21 -0.15
C MET A 282 -7.21 -18.95 0.46
N THR A 283 -6.41 -17.90 0.62
CA THR A 283 -6.84 -16.63 1.21
C THR A 283 -6.66 -15.49 0.20
N ALA A 284 -7.20 -14.32 0.51
CA ALA A 284 -6.96 -13.10 -0.27
C ALA A 284 -5.47 -12.73 -0.37
N MET A 285 -4.62 -13.18 0.57
CA MET A 285 -3.17 -12.95 0.53
C MET A 285 -2.42 -13.98 -0.32
N GLU A 286 -3.07 -15.07 -0.73
CA GLU A 286 -2.53 -16.03 -1.70
C GLU A 286 -2.98 -15.68 -3.12
N TYR A 287 -4.26 -15.30 -3.27
CA TYR A 287 -4.82 -14.85 -4.53
C TYR A 287 -5.95 -13.87 -4.28
N HIS A 288 -5.85 -12.66 -4.83
CA HIS A 288 -6.78 -11.57 -4.52
C HIS A 288 -8.23 -11.89 -4.88
N ASP A 289 -8.50 -12.62 -5.98
CA ASP A 289 -9.87 -12.96 -6.40
C ASP A 289 -10.58 -13.98 -5.48
N VAL A 290 -9.87 -14.64 -4.57
CA VAL A 290 -10.51 -15.59 -3.63
C VAL A 290 -11.36 -14.84 -2.60
N ASN A 291 -11.04 -13.59 -2.30
CA ASN A 291 -11.73 -12.73 -1.33
C ASN A 291 -12.11 -13.46 -0.02
N VAL A 292 -11.22 -14.32 0.47
CA VAL A 292 -11.36 -14.99 1.77
C VAL A 292 -10.40 -14.35 2.74
N TRP A 293 -10.97 -13.69 3.75
CA TRP A 293 -10.26 -13.13 4.91
C TRP A 293 -10.62 -13.96 6.15
N PRO A 294 -9.78 -14.94 6.54
CA PRO A 294 -10.07 -15.79 7.70
C PRO A 294 -10.28 -14.97 8.98
N GLU A 295 -11.15 -15.42 9.88
CA GLU A 295 -11.38 -14.72 11.16
C GLU A 295 -10.08 -14.55 11.97
N VAL A 296 -9.17 -15.53 11.89
CA VAL A 296 -7.85 -15.42 12.54
C VAL A 296 -7.04 -14.23 12.01
N TYR A 297 -7.22 -13.79 10.76
CA TYR A 297 -6.57 -12.59 10.23
C TYR A 297 -7.17 -11.32 10.84
N LEU A 298 -8.50 -11.23 10.91
CA LEU A 298 -9.17 -10.08 11.52
C LEU A 298 -8.79 -9.95 13.00
N GLU A 299 -8.71 -11.07 13.72
CA GLU A 299 -8.29 -11.10 15.13
C GLU A 299 -6.82 -10.68 15.32
N LEU A 300 -5.91 -11.10 14.42
CA LEU A 300 -4.52 -10.64 14.44
C LEU A 300 -4.43 -9.11 14.36
N LEU A 301 -5.24 -8.49 13.50
CA LEU A 301 -5.28 -7.03 13.33
C LEU A 301 -5.89 -6.30 14.52
N ARG A 302 -6.98 -6.82 15.09
CA ARG A 302 -7.58 -6.24 16.31
C ARG A 302 -6.58 -6.20 17.46
N ARG A 303 -5.72 -7.21 17.58
CA ARG A 303 -4.67 -7.28 18.61
C ARG A 303 -3.51 -6.34 18.35
N SER A 304 -3.10 -6.15 17.09
CA SER A 304 -2.02 -5.22 16.75
C SER A 304 -2.43 -3.76 16.90
N ASN A 305 -3.71 -3.44 16.69
CA ASN A 305 -4.24 -2.08 16.81
C ASN A 305 -4.71 -1.71 18.23
N GLY A 306 -4.83 -2.70 19.13
CA GLY A 306 -5.18 -2.50 20.54
C GLY A 306 -3.98 -2.29 21.48
N GLN A 307 -2.77 -2.14 20.94
CA GLN A 307 -1.52 -1.86 21.66
C GLN A 307 -1.03 -0.45 21.35
#